data_AF-B9N518-F1
#
_entry.id   AF-B9N518-F1
#
_cell.length_a   1.000
_cell.length_b   1.000
_cell.length_c   1.000
_cell.angle_alpha   90.00
_cell.angle_beta   90.00
_cell.angle_gamma   90.00
#
_symmetry.space_group_name_H-M   'P 1'
#
loop_
_entity.id
_entity.type
_entity.pdbx_description
1 polymer ?
#
loop_
_entity_poly.entity_id
_entity_poly.type
_entity_poly.pdbx_seq_one_letter_code
_entity_poly.pdbx_strand_id
1 'polypeptide(L)'
;MVDNVGAGASSDDGGVKLEQDRLLPIANVGRIMKQILPANAKISKEAKETMQECASEFISFVTGEASEKCRKERRKTVNGDDVCWAMGALGFDDYAGPLRRYLQRYREIEGDRANQEKPANANNTSIADQEKEAPPSSSSSYRNNQGIRM
;
A
#
# COMPACT_ATOMS: atom_id res chain seq x y z
N MET A 1 -50.22 26.59 27.11
CA MET A 1 -48.86 26.07 26.88
C MET A 1 -48.93 24.57 27.07
N VAL A 2 -48.97 23.84 25.95
CA VAL A 2 -48.79 22.39 25.92
C VAL A 2 -47.85 22.12 24.74
N ASP A 3 -46.76 21.46 25.05
CA ASP A 3 -45.54 21.42 24.27
C ASP A 3 -45.68 20.54 23.01
N ASN A 4 -45.41 21.16 21.86
CA ASN A 4 -45.29 20.51 20.56
C ASN A 4 -43.87 19.91 20.44
N VAL A 5 -43.72 18.66 20.87
CA VAL A 5 -42.47 17.90 20.67
C VAL A 5 -42.38 17.50 19.20
N GLY A 6 -41.68 18.32 18.43
CA GLY A 6 -41.29 18.02 17.05
C GLY A 6 -40.39 16.80 17.01
N ALA A 7 -40.85 15.76 16.31
CA ALA A 7 -40.03 14.65 15.89
C ALA A 7 -38.99 15.15 14.87
N GLY A 8 -37.77 15.38 15.36
CA GLY A 8 -36.61 15.61 14.50
C GLY A 8 -36.20 14.30 13.84
N ALA A 9 -36.63 14.09 12.59
CA ALA A 9 -36.00 13.11 11.70
C ALA A 9 -34.55 13.56 11.48
N SER A 10 -33.62 12.91 12.17
CA SER A 10 -32.19 13.13 11.96
C SER A 10 -31.81 12.41 10.66
N SER A 11 -31.38 13.20 9.69
CA SER A 11 -31.00 12.78 8.35
C SER A 11 -29.89 11.71 8.38
N ASP A 12 -30.22 10.51 7.93
CA ASP A 12 -29.32 9.37 7.63
C ASP A 12 -28.54 9.56 6.30
N ASP A 13 -28.52 10.78 5.74
CA ASP A 13 -27.89 11.09 4.45
C ASP A 13 -26.35 10.96 4.46
N GLY A 14 -25.74 10.99 5.66
CA GLY A 14 -24.30 10.84 5.83
C GLY A 14 -23.81 9.40 5.71
N GLY A 15 -24.63 8.41 6.09
CA GLY A 15 -24.28 6.99 6.02
C GLY A 15 -24.20 6.50 4.57
N VAL A 16 -25.21 6.85 3.77
CA VAL A 16 -25.34 6.43 2.36
C VAL A 16 -24.20 6.95 1.49
N LYS A 17 -23.70 8.17 1.74
CA LYS A 17 -22.55 8.74 1.02
C LYS A 17 -21.24 8.02 1.32
N LEU A 18 -20.97 7.72 2.60
CA LEU A 18 -19.77 6.99 3.01
C LEU A 18 -19.77 5.54 2.51
N GLU A 19 -20.94 4.92 2.41
CA GLU A 19 -21.06 3.59 1.82
C GLU A 19 -20.75 3.61 0.33
N GLN A 20 -21.28 4.59 -0.42
CA GLN A 20 -20.96 4.72 -1.85
C GLN A 20 -19.47 5.00 -2.13
N ASP A 21 -18.79 5.77 -1.28
CA ASP A 21 -17.35 6.03 -1.41
C ASP A 21 -16.48 4.77 -1.31
N ARG A 22 -17.00 3.70 -0.68
CA ARG A 22 -16.29 2.42 -0.53
C ARG A 22 -16.53 1.48 -1.71
N LEU A 23 -17.55 1.73 -2.52
CA LEU A 23 -17.93 0.86 -3.62
C LEU A 23 -17.06 1.10 -4.85
N LEU A 24 -16.68 0.01 -5.54
CA LEU A 24 -16.02 0.10 -6.84
C LEU A 24 -16.98 0.68 -7.90
N PRO A 25 -16.51 1.40 -8.93
CA PRO A 25 -17.40 1.91 -9.96
C PRO A 25 -18.24 0.80 -10.63
N ILE A 26 -19.57 0.94 -10.59
CA ILE A 26 -20.52 -0.07 -11.09
C ILE A 26 -20.28 -0.46 -12.56
N ALA A 27 -19.79 0.49 -13.37
CA ALA A 27 -19.45 0.26 -14.77
C ALA A 27 -18.28 -0.71 -14.94
N ASN A 28 -17.28 -0.65 -14.05
CA ASN A 28 -16.13 -1.54 -14.08
C ASN A 28 -16.52 -2.95 -13.64
N VAL A 29 -17.33 -3.06 -12.57
CA VAL A 29 -17.91 -4.34 -12.12
C VAL A 29 -18.69 -4.99 -13.26
N GLY A 30 -19.63 -4.25 -13.87
CA GLY A 30 -20.44 -4.73 -14.98
C GLY A 30 -19.61 -5.18 -16.20
N ARG A 31 -18.50 -4.47 -16.52
CA ARG A 31 -17.59 -4.86 -17.60
C ARG A 31 -16.91 -6.19 -17.33
N ILE A 32 -16.40 -6.41 -16.12
CA ILE A 32 -15.71 -7.66 -15.74
C ILE A 32 -16.70 -8.82 -15.73
N MET A 33 -17.87 -8.64 -15.09
CA MET A 33 -18.92 -9.68 -15.09
C MET A 33 -19.27 -10.14 -16.50
N LYS A 34 -19.27 -9.22 -17.48
CA LYS A 34 -19.62 -9.50 -18.87
C LYS A 34 -18.55 -10.30 -19.63
N GLN A 35 -17.29 -10.29 -19.20
CA GLN A 35 -16.18 -10.98 -19.89
C GLN A 35 -16.33 -12.50 -19.89
N ILE A 36 -16.99 -13.06 -18.87
CA ILE A 36 -17.20 -14.51 -18.73
C ILE A 36 -18.57 -14.97 -19.28
N LEU A 37 -19.36 -14.06 -19.84
CA LEU A 37 -20.70 -14.33 -20.35
C LEU A 37 -20.75 -14.28 -21.88
N PRO A 38 -21.73 -14.95 -22.52
CA PRO A 38 -22.00 -14.79 -23.93
C PRO A 38 -22.23 -13.31 -24.33
N ALA A 39 -21.86 -12.96 -25.56
CA ALA A 39 -21.91 -11.57 -26.06
C ALA A 39 -23.30 -10.93 -25.91
N ASN A 40 -24.37 -11.70 -26.14
CA ASN A 40 -25.76 -11.24 -26.08
C ASN A 40 -26.40 -11.30 -24.67
N ALA A 41 -25.72 -11.86 -23.66
CA ALA A 41 -26.27 -11.96 -22.31
C ALA A 41 -26.58 -10.57 -21.70
N LYS A 42 -27.62 -10.45 -20.88
CA LYS A 42 -27.92 -9.23 -20.13
C LYS A 42 -27.64 -9.47 -18.65
N ILE A 43 -27.14 -8.45 -17.97
CA ILE A 43 -26.94 -8.46 -16.52
C ILE A 43 -27.89 -7.40 -15.96
N SER A 44 -28.75 -7.80 -15.02
CA SER A 44 -29.69 -6.89 -14.37
C SER A 44 -28.94 -5.82 -13.56
N LYS A 45 -29.66 -4.77 -13.15
CA LYS A 45 -29.09 -3.71 -12.31
C LYS A 45 -28.71 -4.29 -10.94
N GLU A 46 -29.64 -5.04 -10.35
CA GLU A 46 -29.55 -5.64 -9.03
C GLU A 46 -28.35 -6.59 -8.95
N ALA A 47 -28.12 -7.41 -9.98
CA ALA A 47 -26.97 -8.32 -10.02
C ALA A 47 -25.63 -7.57 -10.03
N LYS A 48 -25.56 -6.38 -10.65
CA LYS A 48 -24.34 -5.56 -10.63
C LYS A 48 -24.12 -4.94 -9.26
N GLU A 49 -25.19 -4.47 -8.62
CA GLU A 49 -25.15 -3.88 -7.27
C GLU A 49 -24.72 -4.93 -6.25
N THR A 50 -25.31 -6.13 -6.27
CA THR A 50 -24.88 -7.24 -5.40
C THR A 50 -23.41 -7.60 -5.62
N MET A 51 -22.95 -7.71 -6.86
CA MET A 51 -21.53 -8.01 -7.12
C MET A 51 -20.59 -6.87 -6.71
N GLN A 52 -21.04 -5.62 -6.78
CA GLN A 52 -20.29 -4.45 -6.32
C GLN A 52 -20.12 -4.46 -4.79
N GLU A 53 -21.18 -4.81 -4.06
CA GLU A 53 -21.13 -5.02 -2.60
C GLU A 53 -20.21 -6.19 -2.27
N CYS A 54 -20.37 -7.35 -2.93
CA CYS A 54 -19.52 -8.53 -2.71
C CYS A 54 -18.04 -8.25 -2.99
N ALA A 55 -17.71 -7.47 -4.02
CA ALA A 55 -16.33 -7.12 -4.34
C ALA A 55 -15.71 -6.22 -3.26
N SER A 56 -16.48 -5.26 -2.73
CA SER A 56 -16.04 -4.36 -1.66
C SER A 56 -15.84 -5.13 -0.35
N GLU A 57 -16.75 -6.06 -0.05
CA GLU A 57 -16.64 -6.95 1.11
C GLU A 57 -15.44 -7.89 0.97
N PHE A 58 -15.22 -8.46 -0.22
CA PHE A 58 -14.07 -9.31 -0.49
C PHE A 58 -12.74 -8.60 -0.23
N ILE A 59 -12.61 -7.33 -0.66
CA ILE A 59 -11.43 -6.51 -0.37
C ILE A 59 -11.24 -6.38 1.15
N SER A 60 -12.30 -6.02 1.87
CA SER A 60 -12.26 -5.86 3.33
C SER A 60 -11.93 -7.16 4.06
N PHE A 61 -12.49 -8.28 3.61
CA PHE A 61 -12.27 -9.60 4.17
C PHE A 61 -10.81 -10.05 4.02
N VAL A 62 -10.28 -10.00 2.79
CA VAL A 62 -8.88 -10.41 2.52
C VAL A 62 -7.89 -9.47 3.20
N THR A 63 -8.12 -8.16 3.17
CA THR A 63 -7.23 -7.20 3.85
C THR A 63 -7.30 -7.32 5.36
N GLY A 64 -8.45 -7.67 5.94
CA GLY A 64 -8.60 -7.98 7.36
C GLY A 64 -7.71 -9.14 7.79
N GLU A 65 -7.75 -10.26 7.06
CA GLU A 65 -6.93 -11.45 7.34
C GLU A 65 -5.43 -11.17 7.15
N ALA A 66 -5.06 -10.48 6.06
CA ALA A 66 -3.67 -10.05 5.82
C ALA A 66 -3.15 -9.11 6.92
N SER A 67 -3.98 -8.18 7.39
CA SER A 67 -3.66 -7.26 8.48
C SER A 67 -3.45 -8.00 9.80
N GLU A 68 -4.28 -9.00 10.09
CA GLU A 68 -4.10 -9.85 11.27
C GLU A 68 -2.77 -10.61 11.22
N LYS A 69 -2.42 -11.20 10.07
CA LYS A 69 -1.12 -11.87 9.87
C LYS A 69 0.06 -10.91 10.10
N CYS A 70 0.01 -9.74 9.49
CA CYS A 70 1.02 -8.69 9.63
C CYS A 70 1.20 -8.29 11.09
N ARG A 71 0.10 -8.07 11.82
CA ARG A 71 0.11 -7.70 13.23
C ARG A 71 0.67 -8.81 14.11
N LYS A 72 0.32 -10.08 13.85
CA LYS A 72 0.88 -11.26 14.55
C LYS A 72 2.41 -11.34 14.39
N GLU A 73 2.96 -10.88 13.26
CA GLU A 73 4.40 -10.77 13.03
C GLU A 73 5.04 -9.47 13.55
N ARG A 74 4.31 -8.68 14.34
CA ARG A 74 4.79 -7.40 14.90
C ARG A 74 5.18 -6.36 13.83
N ARG A 75 4.63 -6.48 12.61
CA ARG A 75 4.79 -5.48 11.55
C ARG A 75 3.61 -4.51 11.56
N LYS A 76 3.87 -3.25 11.20
CA LYS A 76 2.84 -2.19 11.07
C LYS A 76 2.35 -2.00 9.64
N THR A 77 3.07 -2.55 8.67
CA THR A 77 2.80 -2.35 7.24
C THR A 77 2.53 -3.71 6.60
N VAL A 78 1.32 -3.86 6.07
CA VAL A 78 0.92 -5.01 5.26
C VAL A 78 1.70 -4.98 3.95
N ASN A 79 2.22 -6.13 3.53
CA ASN A 79 2.94 -6.28 2.27
C ASN A 79 2.27 -7.30 1.34
N GLY A 80 2.84 -7.51 0.15
CA GLY A 80 2.28 -8.45 -0.83
C GLY A 80 2.31 -9.92 -0.38
N ASP A 81 3.25 -10.32 0.49
CA ASP A 81 3.32 -11.69 0.98
C ASP A 81 2.18 -11.97 1.97
N ASP A 82 1.77 -10.98 2.78
CA ASP A 82 0.60 -11.07 3.67
C ASP A 82 -0.68 -11.37 2.89
N VAL A 83 -0.88 -10.66 1.77
CA VAL A 83 -2.03 -10.86 0.89
C VAL A 83 -2.00 -12.26 0.27
N CYS A 84 -0.84 -12.69 -0.22
CA CYS A 84 -0.68 -14.03 -0.80
C CYS A 84 -0.91 -15.14 0.24
N TRP A 85 -0.55 -14.91 1.50
CA TRP A 85 -0.83 -15.82 2.61
C TRP A 85 -2.33 -15.85 2.93
N ALA A 86 -2.95 -14.67 3.08
CA ALA A 86 -4.38 -14.56 3.38
C ALA A 86 -5.25 -15.27 2.34
N MET A 87 -4.93 -15.13 1.05
CA MET A 87 -5.64 -15.85 -0.02
C MET A 87 -5.63 -17.37 0.18
N GLY A 88 -4.50 -17.95 0.62
CA GLY A 88 -4.44 -19.39 0.94
C GLY A 88 -5.18 -19.74 2.24
N ALA A 89 -5.02 -18.93 3.28
CA ALA A 89 -5.67 -19.15 4.57
C ALA A 89 -7.22 -19.11 4.48
N LEU A 90 -7.75 -18.30 3.56
CA LEU A 90 -9.19 -18.15 3.30
C LEU A 90 -9.74 -19.19 2.30
N GLY A 91 -8.91 -20.11 1.79
CA GLY A 91 -9.32 -21.16 0.85
C GLY A 91 -9.38 -20.74 -0.61
N PHE A 92 -8.75 -19.62 -1.00
CA PHE A 92 -8.61 -19.17 -2.38
C PHE A 92 -7.29 -19.64 -3.01
N ASP A 93 -6.90 -20.91 -2.78
CA ASP A 93 -5.61 -21.47 -3.19
C ASP A 93 -5.33 -21.36 -4.70
N ASP A 94 -6.38 -21.53 -5.51
CA ASP A 94 -6.33 -21.38 -6.98
C ASP A 94 -5.87 -19.98 -7.42
N TYR A 95 -6.06 -18.97 -6.58
CA TYR A 95 -5.61 -17.60 -6.81
C TYR A 95 -4.28 -17.28 -6.12
N ALA A 96 -3.99 -17.89 -4.96
CA ALA A 96 -2.78 -17.64 -4.20
C ALA A 96 -1.50 -17.97 -4.99
N GLY A 97 -1.49 -19.09 -5.73
CA GLY A 97 -0.35 -19.50 -6.56
C GLY A 97 -0.03 -18.51 -7.70
N PRO A 98 -1.01 -18.14 -8.56
CA PRO A 98 -0.85 -17.08 -9.55
C PRO A 98 -0.41 -15.73 -8.96
N LEU A 99 -0.98 -15.31 -7.83
CA LEU A 99 -0.64 -14.03 -7.18
C LEU A 99 0.82 -14.00 -6.70
N ARG A 100 1.33 -15.09 -6.10
CA ARG A 100 2.75 -15.17 -5.73
C ARG A 100 3.68 -15.02 -6.93
N ARG A 101 3.36 -15.68 -8.05
CA ARG A 101 4.13 -15.55 -9.30
C ARG A 101 4.09 -14.13 -9.86
N TYR A 102 2.94 -13.47 -9.76
CA TYR A 102 2.82 -12.06 -10.14
C TYR A 102 3.68 -11.16 -9.24
N LEU A 103 3.60 -11.34 -7.92
CA LEU A 103 4.38 -10.56 -6.95
C LEU A 103 5.89 -10.70 -7.16
N GLN A 104 6.36 -11.92 -7.47
CA GLN A 104 7.75 -12.16 -7.79
C GLN A 104 8.20 -11.37 -9.03
N ARG A 105 7.44 -11.47 -10.13
CA ARG A 105 7.75 -10.71 -11.36
C ARG A 105 7.67 -9.20 -11.16
N TYR A 106 6.73 -8.71 -10.34
CA TYR A 106 6.65 -7.30 -9.99
C TYR A 106 7.92 -6.81 -9.28
N ARG A 107 8.44 -7.60 -8.32
CA ARG A 107 9.68 -7.29 -7.60
C ARG A 107 10.91 -7.26 -8.50
N GLU A 108 10.99 -8.18 -9.47
CA GLU A 108 12.07 -8.22 -10.47
C GLU A 108 12.07 -6.94 -11.33
N ILE A 109 10.90 -6.57 -11.87
CA ILE A 109 10.75 -5.37 -12.72
C ILE A 109 11.05 -4.09 -11.94
N GLU A 110 10.53 -3.95 -10.72
CA GLU A 110 10.81 -2.78 -9.88
C GLU A 110 12.28 -2.72 -9.44
N GLY A 111 12.89 -3.87 -9.16
CA GLY A 111 14.32 -3.98 -8.86
C GLY A 111 15.20 -3.54 -10.03
N ASP A 112 14.85 -3.94 -11.25
CA ASP A 112 15.56 -3.53 -12.47
C ASP A 112 15.45 -2.03 -12.74
N ARG A 113 14.26 -1.43 -12.52
CA ARG A 113 14.05 0.02 -12.63
C ARG A 113 14.92 0.79 -11.62
N ALA A 114 14.96 0.33 -10.37
CA ALA A 114 15.79 0.94 -9.33
C ALA A 114 17.30 0.80 -9.61
N ASN A 115 17.72 -0.22 -10.37
CA ASN A 115 19.11 -0.41 -10.76
C ASN A 115 19.51 0.43 -11.99
N GLN A 116 18.57 0.73 -12.89
CA GLN A 116 18.79 1.61 -14.05
C GLN A 116 18.89 3.09 -13.68
N GLU A 117 18.27 3.51 -12.57
CA GLU A 117 18.32 4.91 -12.09
C GLU A 117 19.58 5.23 -11.26
N LYS A 118 20.45 4.24 -10.99
CA LYS A 118 21.77 4.53 -10.40
C LYS A 118 22.72 5.04 -11.51
N PRO A 119 23.20 6.30 -11.46
CA PRO A 119 24.20 6.73 -12.42
C PRO A 119 25.47 5.90 -12.22
N ALA A 120 25.91 5.24 -13.29
CA ALA A 120 27.18 4.54 -13.37
C ALA A 120 28.32 5.56 -13.28
N ASN A 121 28.69 5.97 -12.07
CA ASN A 121 29.93 6.72 -11.85
C ASN A 121 31.04 5.71 -11.53
N ALA A 122 31.54 5.05 -12.57
CA ALA A 122 32.76 4.26 -12.51
C ALA A 122 33.65 4.64 -13.70
N ASN A 123 34.90 5.00 -13.38
CA ASN A 123 36.07 5.21 -14.24
C ASN A 123 36.19 6.65 -14.78
N ASN A 124 37.23 7.45 -14.54
CA ASN A 124 38.69 7.22 -14.60
C ASN A 124 39.34 8.56 -14.11
N THR A 125 40.44 8.70 -13.36
CA THR A 125 41.84 8.34 -13.65
C THR A 125 42.70 8.83 -12.46
N SER A 126 43.77 8.11 -12.15
CA SER A 126 44.87 8.44 -11.22
C SER A 126 45.64 9.74 -11.56
N ILE A 127 46.61 10.10 -10.68
CA ILE A 127 47.72 11.12 -10.77
C ILE A 127 47.44 12.33 -9.83
N ALA A 128 48.26 12.76 -8.85
CA ALA A 128 49.61 12.41 -8.38
C ALA A 128 49.76 12.81 -6.90
N ASP A 129 50.71 12.15 -6.22
CA ASP A 129 51.34 12.58 -4.98
C ASP A 129 52.02 13.95 -5.10
N GLN A 130 51.92 14.77 -4.05
CA GLN A 130 52.97 15.75 -3.71
C GLN A 130 52.93 16.06 -2.20
N GLU A 131 53.79 15.38 -1.46
CA GLU A 131 54.31 15.82 -0.16
C GLU A 131 55.08 17.14 -0.32
N LYS A 132 54.86 18.12 0.57
CA LYS A 132 55.91 19.04 1.02
C LYS A 132 55.72 19.43 2.49
N GLU A 133 56.83 19.32 3.21
CA GLU A 133 57.08 19.53 4.64
C GLU A 133 56.67 20.92 5.21
N ALA A 134 56.39 20.92 6.52
CA ALA A 134 56.41 22.08 7.45
C ALA A 134 57.88 22.43 7.85
N PRO A 135 58.26 23.42 8.72
CA PRO A 135 57.53 24.18 9.77
C PRO A 135 58.02 25.68 9.89
N PRO A 136 57.97 26.46 11.01
CA PRO A 136 57.44 26.24 12.37
C PRO A 136 56.61 27.37 13.06
N SER A 137 55.88 26.93 14.10
CA SER A 137 55.51 27.56 15.39
C SER A 137 55.02 29.02 15.50
N SER A 138 53.83 29.20 16.10
CA SER A 138 53.71 29.82 17.44
C SER A 138 52.27 29.81 17.99
N SER A 139 52.17 29.34 19.25
CA SER A 139 51.28 29.76 20.36
C SER A 139 49.76 29.48 20.38
N SER A 140 49.35 28.88 21.52
CA SER A 140 48.08 29.04 22.27
C SER A 140 46.79 28.44 21.69
N SER A 141 45.95 27.66 22.39
CA SER A 141 45.86 27.18 23.78
C SER A 141 44.85 26.03 23.80
N TYR A 142 45.07 24.98 24.60
CA TYR A 142 44.00 24.08 25.05
C TYR A 142 43.37 24.62 26.34
N ARG A 143 42.06 24.89 26.32
CA ARG A 143 41.15 24.91 27.49
C ARG A 143 39.73 24.81 26.95
N ASN A 144 39.12 23.62 27.00
CA ASN A 144 38.30 23.13 28.10
C ASN A 144 36.97 23.90 28.22
N ASN A 145 35.84 23.25 27.90
CA ASN A 145 34.64 23.41 28.71
C ASN A 145 33.77 22.15 28.67
N GLN A 146 33.71 21.47 29.81
CA GLN A 146 32.64 20.56 30.17
C GLN A 146 31.37 21.35 30.51
N GLY A 147 30.23 20.67 30.40
CA GLY A 147 28.99 20.97 31.11
C GLY A 147 27.76 20.89 30.21
N ILE A 148 26.63 20.31 30.58
CA ILE A 148 26.22 19.55 31.76
C ILE A 148 24.86 18.93 31.39
N ARG A 149 24.51 17.80 32.00
CA ARG A 149 23.18 17.15 31.90
C ARG A 149 22.05 18.04 32.42
N MET A 150 20.91 18.01 31.75
CA MET A 150 19.66 17.47 32.31
C MET A 150 18.98 16.60 31.26
#